data_AF-A0A1I7UYN8-F1
#
_entry.id   AF-A0A1I7UYN8-F1
#
_cell.length_a   1.000
_cell.length_b   1.000
_cell.length_c   1.000
_cell.angle_alpha   90.00
_cell.angle_beta   90.00
_cell.angle_gamma   90.00
#
_symmetry.space_group_name_H-M   'P 1'
#
loop_
_entity.id
_entity.type
_entity.pdbx_description
1 polymer ?
#
loop_
_entity_poly.entity_id
_entity_poly.type
_entity_poly.pdbx_seq_one_letter_code
_entity_poly.pdbx_strand_id
1 'polypeptide(L)'
;MNKTSSTLKKSILRGFVACLKHQGLSPSDAHYALLKFTRTEVFSLEQTRDLYEGNCFTRDVLYLSKDGEINEAVVAEFLACVAKVGFRKLGDSNLLDAFNQLFGDHYTAGTIQILLNKKPKRNILSKDFIRGFLICLNRQDVSIEDSYMKLRAATGIKMEMKEVQEICGEIARGDFYEMELDKDHKKIFTIMPNVMEKIAEFTDLDTRRQLAQTSYHFNRITSRPIHIQNLEVISEFDMIKIQIDSNPIRSYHKIRLLSNRTHRGCLSRVGGDVRFNLSADLDYEASNILNWISRNAQVIENMNVFLDTGLRRPTNQLPVVNVCTNVSYTLAEFVPGVLKKLVLHDYRNSPSLPTESDQWKGLEEFYCHSSFPDLESIWPKTLHLKSSYFIISESVNTEQVLRMRDDVLNNPGIQQCEVHVRMTMDQLDELNAVLGTRNTFETVWIWAKFQYPHNEKEKLSMCVVSNDVLHDGEEDHDVISDVLIHFKAPNCDDKTSNVLVHFAPIHEWGERLEQIYENRN
;
A
#
# COMPACT_ATOMS: atom_id res chain seq x y z
N MET A 1 -25.91 14.31 11.85
CA MET A 1 -24.54 14.61 12.36
C MET A 1 -23.70 13.35 12.27
N ASN A 2 -22.56 13.38 11.58
CA ASN A 2 -21.66 12.23 11.51
C ASN A 2 -21.03 11.98 12.89
N LYS A 3 -21.20 10.78 13.43
CA LYS A 3 -20.61 10.41 14.72
C LYS A 3 -19.10 10.17 14.53
N THR A 4 -18.28 11.11 14.98
CA THR A 4 -16.81 10.99 15.05
C THR A 4 -16.37 10.51 16.44
N SER A 5 -15.08 10.22 16.64
CA SER A 5 -14.51 9.85 17.95
C SER A 5 -14.85 10.86 19.07
N SER A 6 -15.05 12.13 18.73
CA SER A 6 -15.54 13.18 19.64
C SER A 6 -16.98 13.03 20.12
N THR A 7 -17.80 12.23 19.44
CA THR A 7 -19.21 11.97 19.78
C THR A 7 -19.39 10.71 20.62
N LEU A 8 -18.29 10.00 20.96
CA LEU A 8 -18.33 8.85 21.84
C LEU A 8 -18.86 9.25 23.23
N LYS A 9 -19.57 8.33 23.88
CA LYS A 9 -20.05 8.52 25.25
C LYS A 9 -18.84 8.85 26.15
N LYS A 10 -19.00 9.83 27.05
CA LYS A 10 -17.95 10.21 28.02
C LYS A 10 -17.48 9.01 28.86
N SER A 11 -18.34 8.02 29.12
CA SER A 11 -17.99 6.74 29.76
C SER A 11 -16.92 5.95 29.00
N ILE A 12 -16.98 5.93 27.66
CA ILE A 12 -15.98 5.29 26.79
C ILE A 12 -14.68 6.08 26.86
N LEU A 13 -14.74 7.40 26.69
CA LEU A 13 -13.52 8.23 26.72
C LEU A 13 -12.81 8.21 28.08
N ARG A 14 -13.54 8.01 29.19
CA ARG A 14 -12.94 7.76 30.52
C ARG A 14 -12.12 6.47 30.55
N GLY A 15 -12.58 5.40 29.89
CA GLY A 15 -11.82 4.17 29.72
C GLY A 15 -10.53 4.37 28.92
N PHE A 16 -10.59 5.20 27.88
CA PHE A 16 -9.43 5.58 27.07
C PHE A 16 -8.37 6.32 27.91
N VAL A 17 -8.79 7.32 28.68
CA VAL A 17 -7.90 8.07 29.59
C VAL A 17 -7.30 7.15 30.66
N ALA A 18 -8.10 6.24 31.22
CA ALA A 18 -7.62 5.26 32.21
C ALA A 18 -6.55 4.31 31.63
N CYS A 19 -6.65 3.95 30.35
CA CYS A 19 -5.61 3.18 29.67
C CYS A 19 -4.28 3.95 29.61
N LEU A 20 -4.33 5.22 29.20
CA LEU A 20 -3.13 6.07 29.14
C LEU A 20 -2.51 6.27 30.53
N LYS A 21 -3.33 6.42 31.57
CA LYS A 21 -2.86 6.49 32.96
C LYS A 21 -2.13 5.21 33.35
N HIS A 22 -2.68 4.04 33.01
CA HIS A 22 -2.03 2.77 33.31
C HIS A 22 -0.70 2.59 32.56
N GLN A 23 -0.54 3.23 31.40
CA GLN A 23 0.71 3.26 30.64
C GLN A 23 1.75 4.25 31.21
N GLY A 24 1.41 4.98 32.27
CA GLY A 24 2.33 5.91 32.94
C GLY A 24 2.47 7.27 32.26
N LEU A 25 1.54 7.65 31.38
CA LEU A 25 1.56 8.98 30.76
C LEU A 25 1.23 10.07 31.79
N SER A 26 1.68 11.29 31.55
CA SER A 26 1.24 12.44 32.32
C SER A 26 -0.21 12.84 31.95
N PRO A 27 -0.95 13.54 32.82
CA PRO A 27 -2.28 14.05 32.48
C PRO A 27 -2.28 14.95 31.22
N SER A 28 -1.22 15.74 31.02
CA SER A 28 -1.05 16.58 29.85
C SER A 28 -0.86 15.75 28.57
N ASP A 29 -0.01 14.72 28.62
CA ASP A 29 0.22 13.83 27.47
C ASP A 29 -1.04 13.03 27.14
N ALA A 30 -1.79 12.62 28.16
CA ALA A 30 -3.04 11.91 27.95
C ALA A 30 -4.14 12.80 27.38
N HIS A 31 -4.22 14.05 27.83
CA HIS A 31 -5.09 15.06 27.23
C HIS A 31 -4.72 15.26 25.75
N TYR A 32 -3.43 15.40 25.43
CA TYR A 32 -2.96 15.56 24.06
C TYR A 32 -3.26 14.31 23.20
N ALA A 33 -3.03 13.11 23.72
CA ALA A 33 -3.34 11.86 23.03
C ALA A 33 -4.86 11.70 22.80
N LEU A 34 -5.69 12.06 23.78
CA LEU A 34 -7.14 12.08 23.65
C LEU A 34 -7.58 13.12 22.61
N LEU A 35 -7.03 14.33 22.64
CA LEU A 35 -7.31 15.37 21.64
C LEU A 35 -6.90 14.94 20.24
N LYS A 36 -5.76 14.25 20.09
CA LYS A 36 -5.33 13.65 18.82
C LYS A 36 -6.28 12.52 18.37
N PHE A 37 -6.98 11.88 19.29
CA PHE A 37 -8.00 10.87 19.01
C PHE A 37 -9.34 11.46 18.65
N THR A 38 -9.88 12.36 19.47
CA THR A 38 -11.21 12.96 19.30
C THR A 38 -11.21 14.11 18.29
N ARG A 39 -10.05 14.72 18.01
CA ARG A 39 -9.84 15.95 17.20
C ARG A 39 -10.54 17.21 17.72
N THR A 40 -11.45 17.06 18.67
CA THR A 40 -12.06 18.14 19.42
C THR A 40 -11.82 17.91 20.91
N GLU A 41 -11.73 18.99 21.67
CA GLU A 41 -11.59 18.92 23.12
C GLU A 41 -12.92 18.42 23.74
N VAL A 42 -12.96 17.13 24.13
CA VAL A 42 -14.13 16.53 24.80
C VAL A 42 -14.04 16.65 26.32
N PHE A 43 -12.82 16.60 26.84
CA PHE A 43 -12.48 16.94 28.21
C PHE A 43 -11.44 18.04 28.20
N SER A 44 -11.62 19.07 29.03
CA SER A 44 -10.57 20.05 29.26
C SER A 44 -9.32 19.41 29.87
N LEU A 45 -8.19 20.11 29.84
CA LEU A 45 -6.99 19.65 30.54
C LEU A 45 -7.25 19.44 32.05
N GLU A 46 -8.03 20.32 32.68
CA GLU A 46 -8.45 20.19 34.08
C GLU A 46 -9.31 18.95 34.30
N GLN A 47 -10.34 18.74 33.46
CA GLN A 47 -11.16 17.53 33.55
C GLN A 47 -10.34 16.26 33.30
N THR A 48 -9.31 16.32 32.47
CA THR A 48 -8.41 15.18 32.25
C THR A 48 -7.54 14.92 33.47
N ARG A 49 -7.04 15.98 34.14
CA ARG A 49 -6.35 15.87 35.44
C ARG A 49 -7.26 15.29 36.52
N ASP A 50 -8.50 15.76 36.62
CA ASP A 50 -9.48 15.24 37.57
C ASP A 50 -9.75 13.75 37.34
N LEU A 51 -9.89 13.34 36.08
CA LEU A 51 -10.00 11.93 35.72
C LEU A 51 -8.73 11.13 36.03
N TYR A 52 -7.56 11.76 35.94
CA TYR A 52 -6.25 11.17 36.24
C TYR A 52 -6.00 11.00 37.74
N GLU A 53 -6.36 12.00 38.54
CA GLU A 53 -6.14 12.05 39.98
C GLU A 53 -7.27 11.34 40.74
N GLY A 54 -8.49 11.43 40.22
CA GLY A 54 -9.64 10.66 40.67
C GLY A 54 -9.45 9.16 40.45
N ASN A 55 -10.13 8.35 41.26
CA ASN A 55 -10.37 6.96 40.90
C ASN A 55 -11.24 6.96 39.64
N CYS A 56 -10.64 6.71 38.47
CA CYS A 56 -11.33 6.53 37.17
C CYS A 56 -12.44 5.46 37.23
N PHE A 57 -12.51 4.73 38.34
CA PHE A 57 -13.34 3.57 38.64
C PHE A 57 -14.57 3.90 39.50
N THR A 58 -14.79 5.13 39.96
CA THR A 58 -15.93 5.49 40.83
C THR A 58 -16.92 6.46 40.16
N ARG A 59 -18.21 6.22 40.36
CA ARG A 59 -19.27 7.19 40.04
C ARG A 59 -19.14 8.37 41.01
N ASP A 60 -19.04 9.59 40.47
CA ASP A 60 -18.88 10.82 41.28
C ASP A 60 -20.14 11.23 42.06
N VAL A 61 -21.29 10.61 41.82
CA VAL A 61 -22.54 10.95 42.52
C VAL A 61 -23.35 9.69 42.80
N LEU A 62 -23.59 9.40 44.08
CA LEU A 62 -24.58 8.42 44.54
C LEU A 62 -25.87 9.17 44.89
N TYR A 63 -26.90 9.03 44.05
CA TYR A 63 -28.23 9.55 44.37
C TYR A 63 -28.92 8.60 45.35
N LEU A 64 -28.91 8.97 46.64
CA LEU A 64 -29.51 8.17 47.72
C LEU A 64 -31.04 8.08 47.60
N SER A 65 -31.65 9.09 46.99
CA SER A 65 -33.07 9.11 46.65
C SER A 65 -33.28 9.63 45.23
N LYS A 66 -34.30 9.11 44.54
CA LYS A 66 -34.82 9.65 43.28
C LYS A 66 -36.33 9.72 43.38
N ASP A 67 -36.92 10.86 43.00
CA ASP A 67 -38.37 11.07 42.99
C ASP A 67 -39.05 10.84 44.37
N GLY A 68 -38.31 11.10 45.46
CA GLY A 68 -38.80 10.92 46.84
C GLY A 68 -38.68 9.49 47.39
N GLU A 69 -38.23 8.52 46.59
CA GLU A 69 -38.01 7.14 47.02
C GLU A 69 -36.53 6.87 47.29
N ILE A 70 -36.24 6.21 48.42
CA ILE A 70 -34.89 5.83 48.83
C ILE A 70 -34.50 4.53 48.12
N ASN A 71 -33.34 4.52 47.45
CA ASN A 71 -32.82 3.31 46.83
C ASN A 71 -31.90 2.57 47.81
N GLU A 72 -32.44 1.54 48.49
CA GLU A 72 -31.71 0.77 49.51
C GLU A 72 -30.39 0.16 49.00
N ALA A 73 -30.29 -0.18 47.71
CA ALA A 73 -29.06 -0.70 47.13
C ALA A 73 -27.95 0.35 47.05
N VAL A 74 -28.31 1.62 46.85
CA VAL A 74 -27.39 2.77 46.79
C VAL A 74 -26.97 3.20 48.19
N VAL A 75 -27.86 3.10 49.18
CA VAL A 75 -27.55 3.32 50.60
C VAL A 75 -26.47 2.35 51.09
N ALA A 76 -26.56 1.07 50.71
CA ALA A 76 -25.54 0.07 51.02
C ALA A 76 -24.18 0.38 50.39
N GLU A 77 -24.16 0.92 49.16
CA GLU A 77 -22.95 1.32 48.45
C GLU A 77 -22.29 2.56 49.08
N PHE A 78 -23.11 3.55 49.48
CA PHE A 78 -22.65 4.72 50.21
C PHE A 78 -22.00 4.37 51.55
N LEU A 79 -22.66 3.52 52.35
CA LEU A 79 -22.13 3.06 53.63
C LEU A 79 -20.81 2.28 53.46
N ALA A 80 -20.68 1.48 52.41
CA ALA A 80 -19.43 0.80 52.09
C ALA A 80 -18.29 1.78 51.71
N CYS A 81 -18.61 2.92 51.07
CA CYS A 81 -17.66 4.00 50.80
C CYS A 81 -17.26 4.73 52.09
N VAL A 82 -18.21 5.07 52.97
CA VAL A 82 -17.95 5.69 54.28
C VAL A 82 -17.03 4.82 55.13
N ALA A 83 -17.23 3.50 55.15
CA ALA A 83 -16.37 2.54 55.86
C ALA A 83 -14.92 2.51 55.35
N LYS A 84 -14.69 2.75 54.05
CA LYS A 84 -13.33 2.83 53.46
C LYS A 84 -12.56 4.04 53.92
N VAL A 85 -13.24 5.16 54.22
CA VAL A 85 -12.61 6.42 54.64
C VAL A 85 -12.21 6.39 56.12
N GLY A 86 -12.55 5.33 56.86
CA GLY A 86 -12.07 5.09 58.23
C GLY A 86 -13.17 5.04 59.28
N PHE A 87 -14.42 5.35 58.92
CA PHE A 87 -15.59 5.27 59.80
C PHE A 87 -16.06 3.81 59.95
N ARG A 88 -15.34 3.04 60.77
CA ARG A 88 -15.60 1.59 60.95
C ARG A 88 -16.39 1.23 62.22
N LYS A 89 -16.61 2.19 63.12
CA LYS A 89 -17.36 1.98 64.37
C LYS A 89 -18.51 2.97 64.46
N LEU A 90 -19.70 2.46 64.75
CA LEU A 90 -20.91 3.24 65.06
C LEU A 90 -20.82 4.05 66.36
N GLY A 91 -19.72 3.93 67.11
CA GLY A 91 -19.49 4.66 68.37
C GLY A 91 -19.23 6.15 68.21
N ASP A 92 -19.00 6.64 66.99
CA ASP A 92 -18.97 8.07 66.70
C ASP A 92 -20.41 8.52 66.42
N SER A 93 -21.09 8.98 67.48
CA SER A 93 -22.52 9.34 67.56
C SER A 93 -23.10 10.15 66.38
N ASN A 94 -22.26 10.84 65.60
CA ASN A 94 -22.70 11.71 64.51
C ASN A 94 -23.21 10.98 63.26
N LEU A 95 -22.80 9.73 62.99
CA LEU A 95 -23.15 9.07 61.72
C LEU A 95 -24.54 8.41 61.76
N LEU A 96 -24.91 7.82 62.91
CA LEU A 96 -26.23 7.23 63.13
C LEU A 96 -27.30 8.32 63.23
N ASP A 97 -26.99 9.40 63.95
CA ASP A 97 -27.89 10.55 64.09
C ASP A 97 -28.12 11.24 62.74
N ALA A 98 -27.07 11.42 61.92
CA ALA A 98 -27.21 11.96 60.57
C ALA A 98 -28.04 11.04 59.65
N PHE A 99 -27.90 9.72 59.78
CA PHE A 99 -28.69 8.76 59.01
C PHE A 99 -30.17 8.76 59.42
N ASN A 100 -30.45 8.76 60.72
CA ASN A 100 -31.82 8.81 61.23
C ASN A 100 -32.50 10.13 60.90
N GLN A 101 -31.76 11.25 60.85
CA GLN A 101 -32.28 12.54 60.38
C GLN A 101 -32.64 12.54 58.88
N LEU A 102 -31.85 11.86 58.04
CA LEU A 102 -32.05 11.84 56.60
C LEU A 102 -33.07 10.78 56.12
N PHE A 103 -33.21 9.68 56.85
CA PHE A 103 -33.97 8.51 56.41
C PHE A 103 -35.01 8.01 57.43
N GLY A 104 -35.23 8.71 58.55
CA GLY A 104 -36.13 8.29 59.63
C GLY A 104 -35.62 7.05 60.38
N ASP A 105 -36.44 6.51 61.30
CA ASP A 105 -36.11 5.32 62.12
C ASP A 105 -36.07 3.99 61.33
N HIS A 106 -35.89 4.04 60.01
CA HIS A 106 -35.90 2.87 59.12
C HIS A 106 -34.64 2.00 59.23
N TYR A 107 -33.56 2.50 59.84
CA TYR A 107 -32.31 1.76 59.98
C TYR A 107 -31.88 1.61 61.44
N THR A 108 -31.85 0.37 61.94
CA THR A 108 -31.29 0.09 63.27
C THR A 108 -29.76 0.14 63.23
N ALA A 109 -29.13 0.41 64.38
CA ALA A 109 -27.68 0.34 64.53
C ALA A 109 -27.10 -1.01 64.07
N GLY A 110 -27.84 -2.11 64.27
CA GLY A 110 -27.47 -3.44 63.76
C GLY A 110 -27.45 -3.52 62.24
N THR A 111 -28.47 -2.95 61.57
CA THR A 111 -28.55 -2.91 60.11
C THR A 111 -27.39 -2.12 59.50
N ILE A 112 -27.06 -0.96 60.06
CA ILE A 112 -25.95 -0.12 59.58
C ILE A 112 -24.61 -0.85 59.80
N GLN A 113 -24.40 -1.50 60.94
CA GLN A 113 -23.17 -2.26 61.19
C GLN A 113 -23.02 -3.45 60.22
N ILE A 114 -24.09 -4.15 59.87
CA ILE A 114 -24.08 -5.22 58.86
C ILE A 114 -23.70 -4.66 57.48
N LEU A 115 -24.21 -3.48 57.11
CA LEU A 115 -23.91 -2.82 55.84
C LEU A 115 -22.47 -2.27 55.80
N LEU A 116 -21.96 -1.71 56.90
CA LEU A 116 -20.56 -1.27 57.05
C LEU A 116 -19.58 -2.45 56.97
N ASN A 117 -19.99 -3.63 57.43
CA ASN A 117 -19.18 -4.85 57.40
C ASN A 117 -19.30 -5.64 56.08
N LYS A 118 -20.24 -5.29 55.19
CA LYS A 118 -20.30 -5.90 53.85
C LYS A 118 -19.07 -5.47 53.07
N LYS A 119 -18.30 -6.46 52.58
CA LYS A 119 -17.21 -6.20 51.64
C LYS A 119 -17.77 -5.40 50.45
N PRO A 120 -17.15 -4.28 50.06
CA PRO A 120 -17.63 -3.48 48.94
C PRO A 120 -17.74 -4.39 47.72
N LYS A 121 -18.92 -4.42 47.08
CA LYS A 121 -19.03 -5.03 45.76
C LYS A 121 -17.99 -4.34 44.88
N ARG A 122 -17.07 -5.11 44.30
CA ARG A 122 -16.05 -4.57 43.38
C ARG A 122 -16.78 -3.73 42.33
N ASN A 123 -16.34 -2.49 42.12
CA ASN A 123 -16.92 -1.58 41.14
C ASN A 123 -17.07 -2.34 39.82
N ILE A 124 -18.31 -2.59 39.42
CA ILE A 124 -18.62 -3.20 38.14
C ILE A 124 -18.27 -2.12 37.11
N LEU A 125 -17.11 -2.24 36.47
CA LEU A 125 -16.78 -1.36 35.36
C LEU A 125 -17.83 -1.54 34.27
N SER A 126 -18.40 -0.42 33.81
CA SER A 126 -19.33 -0.46 32.69
C SER A 126 -18.65 -1.02 31.43
N LYS A 127 -19.39 -1.74 30.59
CA LYS A 127 -18.90 -2.21 29.28
C LYS A 127 -18.29 -1.07 28.46
N ASP A 128 -18.87 0.13 28.50
CA ASP A 128 -18.34 1.34 27.86
C ASP A 128 -16.90 1.68 28.27
N PHE A 129 -16.60 1.60 29.57
CA PHE A 129 -15.26 1.85 30.09
C PHE A 129 -14.25 0.84 29.53
N ILE A 130 -14.61 -0.44 29.53
CA ILE A 130 -13.76 -1.51 28.98
C ILE A 130 -13.53 -1.28 27.49
N ARG A 131 -14.59 -0.92 26.75
CA ARG A 131 -14.52 -0.60 25.32
C ARG A 131 -13.56 0.56 25.06
N GLY A 132 -13.64 1.63 25.86
CA GLY A 132 -12.72 2.76 25.79
C GLY A 132 -11.26 2.41 26.02
N PHE A 133 -11.01 1.53 27.00
CA PHE A 133 -9.68 1.03 27.30
C PHE A 133 -9.10 0.23 26.12
N LEU A 134 -9.90 -0.66 25.54
CA LEU A 134 -9.51 -1.47 24.38
C LEU A 134 -9.35 -0.63 23.10
N ILE A 135 -10.15 0.42 22.89
CA ILE A 135 -9.97 1.36 21.78
C ILE A 135 -8.59 2.02 21.84
N CYS A 136 -8.14 2.43 23.04
CA CYS A 136 -6.81 3.01 23.22
C CYS A 136 -5.70 2.05 22.78
N LEU A 137 -5.76 0.80 23.24
CA LEU A 137 -4.77 -0.23 22.93
C LEU A 137 -4.79 -0.66 21.45
N ASN A 138 -5.97 -0.83 20.87
CA ASN A 138 -6.11 -1.18 19.46
C ASN A 138 -5.52 -0.09 18.56
N ARG A 139 -5.63 1.18 18.96
CA ARG A 139 -5.05 2.30 18.20
C ARG A 139 -3.52 2.37 18.29
N GLN A 140 -2.94 1.67 19.25
CA GLN A 140 -1.50 1.52 19.42
C GLN A 140 -0.99 0.21 18.78
N ASP A 141 -1.83 -0.44 17.96
CA ASP A 141 -1.54 -1.72 17.28
C ASP A 141 -1.11 -2.83 18.26
N VAL A 142 -1.65 -2.81 19.49
CA VAL A 142 -1.39 -3.84 20.51
C VAL A 142 -2.20 -5.09 20.19
N SER A 143 -1.57 -6.28 20.27
CA SER A 143 -2.24 -7.57 20.04
C SER A 143 -3.45 -7.77 20.97
N ILE A 144 -4.39 -8.65 20.58
CA ILE A 144 -5.58 -8.92 21.40
C ILE A 144 -5.18 -9.57 22.73
N GLU A 145 -4.22 -10.49 22.67
CA GLU A 145 -3.66 -11.19 23.82
C GLU A 145 -3.00 -10.22 24.81
N ASP A 146 -2.16 -9.30 24.31
CA ASP A 146 -1.54 -8.27 25.15
C ASP A 146 -2.59 -7.28 25.67
N SER A 147 -3.60 -6.97 24.87
CA SER A 147 -4.69 -6.08 25.29
C SER A 147 -5.50 -6.67 26.44
N TYR A 148 -5.78 -7.97 26.38
CA TYR A 148 -6.40 -8.73 27.46
C TYR A 148 -5.54 -8.67 28.74
N MET A 149 -4.24 -8.92 28.61
CA MET A 149 -3.32 -8.92 29.75
C MET A 149 -3.20 -7.53 30.40
N LYS A 150 -3.07 -6.47 29.58
CA LYS A 150 -3.04 -5.08 30.05
C LYS A 150 -4.35 -4.64 30.69
N LEU A 151 -5.50 -4.99 30.11
CA LEU A 151 -6.82 -4.71 30.70
C LEU A 151 -6.97 -5.41 32.05
N ARG A 152 -6.58 -6.69 32.14
CA ARG A 152 -6.64 -7.48 33.36
C ARG A 152 -5.73 -6.92 34.46
N ALA A 153 -4.51 -6.50 34.10
CA ALA A 153 -3.58 -5.86 35.02
C ALA A 153 -4.10 -4.52 35.54
N ALA A 154 -4.72 -3.71 34.67
CA ALA A 154 -5.23 -2.39 35.02
C ALA A 154 -6.51 -2.41 35.86
N THR A 155 -7.40 -3.38 35.62
CA THR A 155 -8.76 -3.37 36.17
C THR A 155 -9.03 -4.47 37.20
N GLY A 156 -8.22 -5.54 37.22
CA GLY A 156 -8.45 -6.71 38.05
C GLY A 156 -9.73 -7.51 37.69
N ILE A 157 -10.36 -7.22 36.56
CA ILE A 157 -11.59 -7.89 36.11
C ILE A 157 -11.26 -9.28 35.55
N LYS A 158 -12.09 -10.26 35.90
CA LYS A 158 -12.14 -11.58 35.27
C LYS A 158 -13.10 -11.51 34.07
N MET A 159 -12.62 -10.97 32.96
CA MET A 159 -13.29 -11.04 31.67
C MET A 159 -12.77 -12.27 30.94
N GLU A 160 -13.62 -12.92 30.15
CA GLU A 160 -13.17 -14.02 29.28
C GLU A 160 -12.45 -13.45 28.06
N MET A 161 -11.42 -14.17 27.57
CA MET A 161 -10.69 -13.76 26.36
C MET A 161 -11.63 -13.58 25.16
N LYS A 162 -12.66 -14.42 25.06
CA LYS A 162 -13.67 -14.37 24.00
C LYS A 162 -14.41 -13.03 23.97
N GLU A 163 -14.79 -12.47 25.13
CA GLU A 163 -15.45 -11.17 25.19
C GLU A 163 -14.51 -10.03 24.74
N VAL A 164 -13.22 -10.12 25.06
CA VAL A 164 -12.22 -9.15 24.58
C VAL A 164 -12.01 -9.27 23.07
N GLN A 165 -11.95 -10.49 22.53
CA GLN A 165 -11.89 -10.73 21.09
C GLN A 165 -13.11 -10.17 20.36
N GLU A 166 -14.31 -10.35 20.90
CA GLU A 166 -15.54 -9.78 20.34
C GLU A 166 -15.48 -8.26 20.30
N ILE A 167 -15.10 -7.61 21.40
CA ILE A 167 -14.97 -6.15 21.49
C ILE A 167 -13.86 -5.64 20.55
N CYS A 168 -12.68 -6.27 20.53
CA CYS A 168 -11.59 -5.88 19.63
C CYS A 168 -11.98 -6.09 18.15
N GLY A 169 -12.72 -7.15 17.84
CA GLY A 169 -13.26 -7.39 16.50
C GLY A 169 -14.25 -6.30 16.07
N GLU A 170 -15.14 -5.87 16.97
CA GLU A 170 -16.00 -4.71 16.73
C GLU A 170 -15.19 -3.41 16.51
N ILE A 171 -14.14 -3.20 17.31
CA ILE A 171 -13.27 -2.02 17.19
C ILE A 171 -12.56 -2.02 15.83
N ALA A 172 -11.98 -3.15 15.43
CA ALA A 172 -11.26 -3.31 14.17
C ALA A 172 -12.17 -3.07 12.95
N ARG A 173 -13.44 -3.50 13.03
CA ARG A 173 -14.46 -3.22 12.00
C ARG A 173 -14.97 -1.78 12.01
N GLY A 174 -14.77 -1.03 13.10
CA GLY A 174 -15.33 0.31 13.26
C GLY A 174 -16.77 0.32 13.83
N ASP A 175 -17.24 -0.79 14.40
CA ASP A 175 -18.59 -1.00 14.94
C ASP A 175 -18.78 -0.38 16.35
N PHE A 176 -17.81 0.41 16.83
CA PHE A 176 -17.86 1.02 18.16
C PHE A 176 -18.57 2.37 18.20
N TYR A 177 -18.96 2.90 17.06
CA TYR A 177 -19.91 4.01 16.97
C TYR A 177 -21.33 3.44 17.06
N GLU A 178 -21.95 3.46 18.24
CA GLU A 178 -23.37 3.07 18.38
C GLU A 178 -24.23 3.97 17.48
N MET A 179 -24.71 3.41 16.37
CA MET A 179 -25.63 4.05 15.44
C MET A 179 -27.06 3.64 15.78
N GLU A 180 -27.69 4.34 16.71
CA GLU A 180 -29.16 4.46 16.68
C GLU A 180 -29.51 5.34 15.46
N LEU A 181 -29.54 4.71 14.28
CA LEU A 181 -30.10 5.36 13.10
C LEU A 181 -31.61 5.29 13.19
N ASP A 182 -32.27 6.44 13.17
CA ASP A 182 -33.69 6.48 12.85
C ASP A 182 -33.92 5.92 11.42
N LYS A 183 -35.15 5.44 11.17
CA LYS A 183 -35.55 4.80 9.90
C LYS A 183 -35.28 5.68 8.65
N ASP A 184 -35.31 7.00 8.77
CA ASP A 184 -35.04 7.92 7.66
C ASP A 184 -33.54 8.06 7.36
N HIS A 185 -32.68 7.99 8.38
CA HIS A 185 -31.24 7.94 8.17
C HIS A 185 -30.78 6.61 7.54
N LYS A 186 -31.45 5.49 7.82
CA LYS A 186 -31.20 4.22 7.10
C LYS A 186 -31.41 4.35 5.60
N LYS A 187 -32.45 5.07 5.15
CA LYS A 187 -32.67 5.34 3.71
C LYS A 187 -31.52 6.15 3.09
N ILE A 188 -31.00 7.15 3.79
CA ILE A 188 -29.86 7.98 3.32
C ILE A 188 -28.61 7.11 3.16
N PHE A 189 -28.28 6.26 4.13
CA PHE A 189 -27.14 5.33 4.04
C PHE A 189 -27.31 4.23 2.98
N THR A 190 -28.53 3.99 2.50
CA THR A 190 -28.80 3.08 1.38
C THR A 190 -28.48 3.73 0.02
N ILE A 191 -28.56 5.06 -0.07
CA ILE A 191 -28.27 5.86 -1.29
C ILE A 191 -26.81 6.34 -1.31
N MET A 192 -26.19 6.55 -0.13
CA MET A 192 -24.82 7.04 0.02
C MET A 192 -23.64 6.07 -0.19
N PRO A 193 -23.75 4.75 -0.41
CA PRO A 193 -22.58 3.91 -0.63
C PRO A 193 -21.71 4.43 -1.79
N ASN A 194 -22.36 4.83 -2.89
CA ASN A 194 -21.66 5.39 -4.06
C ASN A 194 -20.99 6.73 -3.77
N VAL A 195 -21.56 7.54 -2.87
CA VAL A 195 -20.96 8.84 -2.48
C VAL A 195 -19.78 8.62 -1.55
N MET A 196 -19.89 7.70 -0.59
CA MET A 196 -18.79 7.34 0.31
C MET A 196 -17.66 6.62 -0.43
N GLU A 197 -17.99 5.75 -1.39
CA GLU A 197 -17.02 5.15 -2.30
C GLU A 197 -16.31 6.23 -3.12
N LYS A 198 -17.03 7.18 -3.71
CA LYS A 198 -16.41 8.34 -4.36
C LYS A 198 -15.56 9.16 -3.39
N ILE A 199 -16.02 9.49 -2.19
CA ILE A 199 -15.23 10.25 -1.21
C ILE A 199 -13.95 9.49 -0.86
N ALA A 200 -14.04 8.19 -0.58
CA ALA A 200 -12.86 7.37 -0.33
C ALA A 200 -11.96 7.31 -1.58
N GLU A 201 -12.52 7.15 -2.77
CA GLU A 201 -11.81 7.16 -4.06
C GLU A 201 -11.01 8.45 -4.27
N PHE A 202 -11.62 9.60 -3.99
CA PHE A 202 -11.06 10.94 -4.23
C PHE A 202 -10.24 11.52 -3.07
N THR A 203 -10.03 10.77 -1.98
CA THR A 203 -9.25 11.23 -0.81
C THR A 203 -7.87 10.60 -0.75
N ASP A 204 -6.88 11.38 -0.32
CA ASP A 204 -5.50 10.92 -0.19
C ASP A 204 -5.34 9.82 0.87
N LEU A 205 -4.19 9.14 0.87
CA LEU A 205 -3.97 7.97 1.72
C LEU A 205 -4.04 8.28 3.24
N ASP A 206 -3.58 9.44 3.69
CA ASP A 206 -3.74 9.84 5.09
C ASP A 206 -5.22 10.12 5.39
N THR A 207 -5.93 10.79 4.49
CA THR A 207 -7.35 11.07 4.64
C THR A 207 -8.20 9.80 4.59
N ARG A 208 -7.85 8.82 3.75
CA ARG A 208 -8.47 7.48 3.74
C ARG A 208 -8.27 6.76 5.06
N ARG A 209 -7.05 6.76 5.59
CA ARG A 209 -6.76 6.18 6.91
C ARG A 209 -7.56 6.86 8.02
N GLN A 210 -7.78 8.16 7.91
CA GLN A 210 -8.62 8.91 8.84
C GLN A 210 -10.11 8.57 8.67
N LEU A 211 -10.61 8.54 7.43
CA LEU A 211 -11.98 8.14 7.11
C LEU A 211 -12.28 6.72 7.60
N ALA A 212 -11.32 5.79 7.48
CA ALA A 212 -11.40 4.44 8.03
C ALA A 212 -11.75 4.43 9.53
N GLN A 213 -11.29 5.44 10.27
CA GLN A 213 -11.50 5.57 11.71
C GLN A 213 -12.83 6.24 12.06
N THR A 214 -13.57 6.79 11.08
CA THR A 214 -14.80 7.56 11.33
C THR A 214 -16.09 6.75 11.27
N SER A 215 -16.14 5.67 10.48
CA SER A 215 -17.34 4.84 10.38
C SER A 215 -17.02 3.46 9.81
N TYR A 216 -17.87 2.47 10.11
CA TYR A 216 -17.82 1.13 9.52
C TYR A 216 -17.79 1.17 7.98
N HIS A 217 -18.62 2.00 7.35
CA HIS A 217 -18.71 2.08 5.89
C HIS A 217 -17.42 2.62 5.26
N PHE A 218 -16.85 3.69 5.82
CA PHE A 218 -15.56 4.18 5.35
C PHE A 218 -14.46 3.15 5.64
N ASN A 219 -14.40 2.56 6.85
CA ASN A 219 -13.44 1.50 7.16
C ASN A 219 -13.45 0.42 6.08
N ARG A 220 -14.62 -0.13 5.75
CA ARG A 220 -14.80 -1.17 4.73
C ARG A 220 -14.33 -0.74 3.32
N ILE A 221 -14.42 0.54 2.98
CA ILE A 221 -14.07 1.06 1.65
C ILE A 221 -12.59 1.48 1.59
N THR A 222 -12.06 2.08 2.66
CA THR A 222 -10.70 2.63 2.73
C THR A 222 -9.65 1.61 3.16
N SER A 223 -10.06 0.51 3.80
CA SER A 223 -9.21 -0.67 4.03
C SER A 223 -9.07 -1.55 2.78
N ARG A 224 -9.71 -1.18 1.67
CA ARG A 224 -9.50 -1.85 0.39
C ARG A 224 -8.07 -1.63 -0.07
N PRO A 225 -7.40 -2.67 -0.57
CA PRO A 225 -6.06 -2.55 -1.12
C PRO A 225 -5.96 -1.46 -2.18
N ILE A 226 -4.83 -0.75 -2.18
CA ILE A 226 -4.59 0.36 -3.10
C ILE A 226 -4.10 -0.21 -4.43
N HIS A 227 -4.89 0.02 -5.47
CA HIS A 227 -4.50 -0.26 -6.84
C HIS A 227 -3.97 1.03 -7.48
N ILE A 228 -2.74 0.97 -7.97
CA ILE A 228 -2.09 2.09 -8.66
C ILE A 228 -2.07 1.76 -10.14
N GLN A 229 -2.69 2.61 -10.96
CA GLN A 229 -2.67 2.41 -12.41
C GLN A 229 -1.28 2.71 -12.99
N ASN A 230 -0.69 3.85 -12.65
CA ASN A 230 0.64 4.22 -13.12
C ASN A 230 1.48 4.82 -11.98
N LEU A 231 2.75 4.43 -11.93
CA LEU A 231 3.78 4.98 -11.06
C LEU A 231 4.94 5.46 -11.94
N GLU A 232 5.25 6.74 -11.92
CA GLU A 232 6.36 7.32 -12.67
C GLU A 232 7.44 7.80 -11.69
N VAL A 233 8.67 7.32 -11.87
CA VAL A 233 9.85 7.69 -11.09
C VAL A 233 10.91 8.21 -12.05
N ILE A 234 11.17 9.51 -12.01
CA ILE A 234 12.16 10.16 -12.88
C ILE A 234 13.24 10.78 -11.99
N SER A 235 14.51 10.49 -12.26
CA SER A 235 15.65 11.19 -11.66
C SER A 235 16.34 12.05 -12.71
N GLU A 236 16.26 13.37 -12.53
CA GLU A 236 16.92 14.41 -13.32
C GLU A 236 17.96 15.08 -12.43
N PHE A 237 19.27 14.93 -12.69
CA PHE A 237 20.43 15.56 -12.00
C PHE A 237 20.32 15.88 -10.51
N ASP A 238 19.47 16.85 -10.17
CA ASP A 238 19.32 17.50 -8.88
C ASP A 238 17.91 17.26 -8.28
N MET A 239 17.14 16.37 -8.90
CA MET A 239 15.75 16.12 -8.60
C MET A 239 15.31 14.67 -8.82
N ILE A 240 14.58 14.13 -7.84
CA ILE A 240 13.78 12.92 -8.03
C ILE A 240 12.30 13.33 -8.05
N LYS A 241 11.62 12.98 -9.14
CA LYS A 241 10.18 13.11 -9.35
C LYS A 241 9.53 11.74 -9.16
N ILE A 242 8.57 11.65 -8.24
CA ILE A 242 7.69 10.48 -8.07
C ILE A 242 6.24 10.92 -8.28
N GLN A 243 5.55 10.30 -9.24
CA GLN A 243 4.17 10.59 -9.62
C GLN A 243 3.33 9.30 -9.65
N ILE A 244 2.10 9.36 -9.12
CA ILE A 244 1.20 8.21 -8.96
C ILE A 244 -0.17 8.58 -9.52
N ASP A 245 -0.74 7.74 -10.39
CA ASP A 245 -2.00 7.99 -11.09
C ASP A 245 -3.26 7.48 -10.35
N SER A 246 -3.14 7.12 -9.07
CA SER A 246 -4.34 6.95 -8.25
C SER A 246 -5.02 8.31 -8.09
N ASN A 247 -6.35 8.34 -8.20
CA ASN A 247 -7.11 9.58 -8.22
C ASN A 247 -7.47 10.14 -6.83
N PRO A 248 -6.50 10.53 -5.98
CA PRO A 248 -6.74 11.65 -5.10
C PRO A 248 -5.67 12.70 -5.36
N ILE A 249 -6.00 13.66 -6.23
CA ILE A 249 -5.45 15.02 -6.26
C ILE A 249 -3.99 15.11 -5.77
N ARG A 250 -3.03 14.92 -6.70
CA ARG A 250 -1.71 15.57 -6.69
C ARG A 250 -0.85 15.33 -5.43
N SER A 251 -0.39 14.09 -5.25
CA SER A 251 0.87 13.86 -4.52
C SER A 251 2.02 13.76 -5.54
N TYR A 252 2.31 14.89 -6.18
CA TYR A 252 3.51 15.05 -7.00
C TYR A 252 4.67 15.32 -6.04
N HIS A 253 5.62 14.39 -5.95
CA HIS A 253 6.78 14.57 -5.08
C HIS A 253 7.89 15.12 -5.97
N LYS A 254 8.18 16.42 -5.86
CA LYS A 254 9.23 17.11 -6.63
C LYS A 254 10.38 17.52 -5.75
N ILE A 255 11.29 16.60 -5.49
CA ILE A 255 12.39 16.91 -4.58
C ILE A 255 13.44 17.71 -5.36
N ARG A 256 13.38 19.05 -5.38
CA ARG A 256 14.40 19.91 -6.02
C ARG A 256 15.59 20.16 -5.09
N LEU A 257 16.80 20.15 -5.64
CA LEU A 257 17.96 20.81 -5.04
C LEU A 257 17.94 22.30 -5.40
N LEU A 258 18.09 23.17 -4.39
CA LEU A 258 18.41 24.57 -4.62
C LEU A 258 19.91 24.72 -4.46
N SER A 259 20.58 25.18 -5.53
CA SER A 259 22.02 25.40 -5.47
C SER A 259 22.39 26.45 -4.42
N ASN A 260 23.51 26.17 -3.75
CA ASN A 260 24.25 27.00 -2.81
C ASN A 260 23.55 27.44 -1.51
N ARG A 261 23.63 26.53 -0.53
CA ARG A 261 23.83 26.72 0.94
C ARG A 261 22.76 26.19 1.87
N THR A 262 21.62 25.69 1.39
CA THR A 262 20.73 24.87 2.21
C THR A 262 20.00 23.86 1.33
N HIS A 263 20.32 22.58 1.51
CA HIS A 263 19.56 21.46 0.97
C HIS A 263 18.10 21.58 1.47
N ARG A 264 17.19 22.01 0.59
CA ARG A 264 15.76 22.14 0.90
C ARG A 264 14.98 21.39 -0.16
N GLY A 265 14.53 20.20 0.18
CA GLY A 265 13.60 19.43 -0.64
C GLY A 265 12.21 20.03 -0.49
N CYS A 266 11.50 20.17 -1.59
CA CYS A 266 10.12 20.66 -1.59
C CYS A 266 9.17 19.51 -1.92
N LEU A 267 8.27 19.16 -1.02
CA LEU A 267 7.18 18.25 -1.35
C LEU A 267 5.97 19.09 -1.73
N SER A 268 5.73 19.24 -3.03
CA SER A 268 4.57 19.96 -3.55
C SER A 268 3.35 19.06 -3.53
N ARG A 269 2.67 18.98 -2.39
CA ARG A 269 1.31 18.43 -2.32
C ARG A 269 0.33 19.51 -2.76
N VAL A 270 -0.73 19.16 -3.48
CA VAL A 270 -1.73 20.19 -3.78
C VAL A 270 -2.52 20.52 -2.53
N GLY A 271 -2.49 21.82 -2.20
CA GLY A 271 -2.84 22.34 -0.88
C GLY A 271 -1.68 23.09 -0.21
N GLY A 272 -0.44 22.98 -0.72
CA GLY A 272 0.70 23.79 -0.30
C GLY A 272 2.03 23.04 -0.32
N ASP A 273 3.12 23.79 -0.39
CA ASP A 273 4.49 23.26 -0.32
C ASP A 273 4.81 22.79 1.11
N VAL A 274 5.02 21.50 1.31
CA VAL A 274 5.68 21.00 2.53
C VAL A 274 7.18 21.08 2.31
N ARG A 275 7.81 22.05 2.96
CA ARG A 275 9.27 22.23 2.92
C ARG A 275 9.92 21.30 3.93
N PHE A 276 10.80 20.43 3.45
CA PHE A 276 11.69 19.67 4.32
C PHE A 276 13.05 20.36 4.38
N ASN A 277 13.64 20.41 5.57
CA ASN A 277 15.08 20.63 5.70
C ASN A 277 15.74 19.30 5.34
N LEU A 278 16.35 19.20 4.15
CA LEU A 278 17.14 18.03 3.78
C LEU A 278 18.46 18.12 4.54
N SER A 279 18.50 17.65 5.79
CA SER A 279 19.77 17.23 6.39
C SER A 279 20.15 15.80 6.00
N ALA A 280 19.30 15.11 5.24
CA ALA A 280 19.45 13.71 4.83
C ALA A 280 19.55 13.57 3.31
N ASP A 281 20.28 12.53 2.90
CA ASP A 281 20.60 12.08 1.54
C ASP A 281 19.32 11.92 0.68
N LEU A 282 19.27 12.50 -0.53
CA LEU A 282 18.08 12.50 -1.41
C LEU A 282 17.53 11.10 -1.70
N ASP A 283 18.45 10.15 -1.89
CA ASP A 283 18.14 8.74 -2.11
C ASP A 283 17.36 8.12 -0.95
N TYR A 284 17.58 8.61 0.29
CA TYR A 284 16.90 8.11 1.47
C TYR A 284 15.41 8.46 1.45
N GLU A 285 15.05 9.68 1.05
CA GLU A 285 13.65 10.11 0.98
C GLU A 285 12.90 9.44 -0.16
N ALA A 286 13.52 9.31 -1.34
CA ALA A 286 12.94 8.55 -2.45
C ALA A 286 12.72 7.09 -2.05
N SER A 287 13.69 6.48 -1.38
CA SER A 287 13.55 5.12 -0.84
C SER A 287 12.41 5.02 0.18
N ASN A 288 12.24 6.01 1.06
CA ASN A 288 11.14 6.03 2.03
C ASN A 288 9.77 6.10 1.36
N ILE A 289 9.63 6.93 0.31
CA ILE A 289 8.40 7.04 -0.46
C ILE A 289 8.10 5.71 -1.16
N LEU A 290 9.09 5.10 -1.83
CA LEU A 290 8.91 3.79 -2.48
C LEU A 290 8.59 2.68 -1.46
N ASN A 291 9.25 2.68 -0.29
CA ASN A 291 8.95 1.75 0.81
C ASN A 291 7.56 1.96 1.39
N TRP A 292 7.06 3.19 1.39
CA TRP A 292 5.71 3.48 1.78
C TRP A 292 4.72 2.99 0.73
N ILE A 293 4.98 3.23 -0.57
CA ILE A 293 4.15 2.72 -1.67
C ILE A 293 4.10 1.19 -1.60
N SER A 294 5.24 0.52 -1.48
CA SER A 294 5.33 -0.95 -1.43
C SER A 294 4.52 -1.57 -0.29
N ARG A 295 4.42 -0.89 0.86
CA ARG A 295 3.65 -1.38 2.03
C ARG A 295 2.15 -1.22 1.88
N ASN A 296 1.71 -0.30 1.02
CA ASN A 296 0.31 0.11 0.92
C ASN A 296 -0.34 -0.33 -0.40
N ALA A 297 0.42 -0.42 -1.49
CA ALA A 297 -0.07 -0.89 -2.78
C ALA A 297 -0.25 -2.41 -2.75
N GLN A 298 -1.37 -2.89 -3.28
CA GLN A 298 -1.55 -4.32 -3.58
C GLN A 298 -1.03 -4.66 -4.96
N VAL A 299 -1.28 -3.77 -5.93
CA VAL A 299 -0.87 -3.92 -7.32
C VAL A 299 -0.57 -2.53 -7.90
N ILE A 300 0.54 -2.44 -8.63
CA ILE A 300 0.94 -1.32 -9.46
C ILE A 300 0.89 -1.83 -10.91
N GLU A 301 -0.07 -1.36 -11.70
CA GLU A 301 -0.29 -1.89 -13.05
C GLU A 301 0.89 -1.53 -13.96
N ASN A 302 1.29 -0.26 -14.00
CA ASN A 302 2.42 0.21 -14.80
C ASN A 302 3.39 1.03 -13.96
N MET A 303 4.68 0.78 -14.11
CA MET A 303 5.75 1.55 -13.51
C MET A 303 6.75 2.00 -14.57
N ASN A 304 6.98 3.30 -14.65
CA ASN A 304 7.97 3.91 -15.54
C ASN A 304 9.11 4.45 -14.68
N VAL A 305 10.34 3.99 -14.94
CA VAL A 305 11.50 4.36 -14.13
C VAL A 305 12.64 4.85 -15.01
N PHE A 306 12.96 6.13 -14.91
CA PHE A 306 14.00 6.76 -15.72
C PHE A 306 14.99 7.46 -14.83
N LEU A 307 16.17 6.87 -14.65
CA LEU A 307 17.18 7.40 -13.75
C LEU A 307 18.45 7.75 -14.52
N ASP A 308 19.02 8.92 -14.21
CA ASP A 308 20.36 9.28 -14.67
C ASP A 308 21.46 8.60 -13.81
N THR A 309 21.14 8.30 -12.56
CA THR A 309 22.00 7.59 -11.59
C THR A 309 21.20 6.50 -10.87
N GLY A 310 21.85 5.37 -10.51
CA GLY A 310 21.16 4.27 -9.84
C GLY A 310 20.48 4.71 -8.54
N LEU A 311 19.17 4.43 -8.38
CA LEU A 311 18.48 4.65 -7.12
C LEU A 311 18.98 3.67 -6.07
N ARG A 312 19.02 4.10 -4.80
CA ARG A 312 19.11 3.14 -3.70
C ARG A 312 17.86 2.25 -3.69
N ARG A 313 18.10 0.95 -3.52
CA ARG A 313 17.08 -0.09 -3.61
C ARG A 313 16.00 0.11 -2.54
N PRO A 314 14.71 0.01 -2.87
CA PRO A 314 13.67 -0.10 -1.86
C PRO A 314 13.95 -1.34 -0.98
N THR A 315 13.65 -1.22 0.32
CA THR A 315 13.86 -2.32 1.28
C THR A 315 12.77 -3.38 1.18
N ASN A 316 11.64 -3.07 0.55
CA ASN A 316 10.55 -4.01 0.29
C ASN A 316 10.33 -4.18 -1.21
N GLN A 317 9.79 -5.33 -1.60
CA GLN A 317 9.44 -5.62 -2.98
C GLN A 317 8.20 -4.83 -3.42
N LEU A 318 8.22 -4.32 -4.65
CA LEU A 318 7.11 -3.61 -5.28
C LEU A 318 6.21 -4.60 -6.07
N PRO A 319 4.89 -4.60 -5.84
CA PRO A 319 3.97 -5.49 -6.56
C PRO A 319 3.58 -4.90 -7.93
N VAL A 320 4.55 -4.85 -8.85
CA VAL A 320 4.39 -4.24 -10.18
C VAL A 320 4.09 -5.28 -11.24
N VAL A 321 3.11 -5.01 -12.12
CA VAL A 321 2.74 -5.88 -13.24
C VAL A 321 3.59 -5.57 -14.48
N ASN A 322 3.68 -4.30 -14.87
CA ASN A 322 4.42 -3.86 -16.05
C ASN A 322 5.48 -2.83 -15.67
N VAL A 323 6.73 -3.03 -16.09
CA VAL A 323 7.84 -2.10 -15.83
C VAL A 323 8.44 -1.63 -17.14
N CYS A 324 8.65 -0.33 -17.27
CA CYS A 324 9.46 0.31 -18.31
C CYS A 324 10.62 1.07 -17.64
N THR A 325 11.85 0.81 -18.06
CA THR A 325 13.04 1.32 -17.38
C THR A 325 14.23 1.55 -18.31
N ASN A 326 15.09 2.52 -17.99
CA ASN A 326 16.40 2.71 -18.61
C ASN A 326 17.59 2.20 -17.78
N VAL A 327 17.34 1.61 -16.61
CA VAL A 327 18.37 1.11 -15.68
C VAL A 327 18.40 -0.40 -15.71
N SER A 328 19.60 -0.98 -15.75
CA SER A 328 19.83 -2.40 -15.49
C SER A 328 19.48 -2.74 -14.03
N TYR A 329 18.21 -3.08 -13.81
CA TYR A 329 17.70 -3.44 -12.50
C TYR A 329 18.09 -4.86 -12.10
N THR A 330 18.28 -5.06 -10.79
CA THR A 330 18.04 -6.38 -10.21
C THR A 330 16.54 -6.57 -10.11
N LEU A 331 15.97 -7.58 -10.78
CA LEU A 331 14.54 -7.93 -10.67
C LEU A 331 14.11 -8.29 -9.23
N ALA A 332 15.06 -8.46 -8.31
CA ALA A 332 14.85 -8.71 -6.89
C ALA A 332 13.97 -7.66 -6.18
N GLU A 333 13.85 -6.46 -6.75
CA GLU A 333 13.02 -5.37 -6.22
C GLU A 333 11.51 -5.56 -6.47
N PHE A 334 11.12 -6.51 -7.32
CA PHE A 334 9.72 -6.78 -7.62
C PHE A 334 9.24 -8.06 -6.92
N VAL A 335 7.94 -8.11 -6.63
CA VAL A 335 7.33 -9.31 -6.03
C VAL A 335 7.33 -10.45 -7.06
N PRO A 336 7.87 -11.64 -6.72
CA PRO A 336 7.82 -12.81 -7.59
C PRO A 336 6.41 -13.16 -8.06
N GLY A 337 6.25 -13.48 -9.35
CA GLY A 337 4.97 -13.87 -9.94
C GLY A 337 3.98 -12.74 -10.25
N VAL A 338 4.26 -11.50 -9.80
CA VAL A 338 3.44 -10.33 -10.12
C VAL A 338 3.90 -9.66 -11.41
N LEU A 339 5.22 -9.54 -11.62
CA LEU A 339 5.80 -8.91 -12.81
C LEU A 339 5.52 -9.77 -14.07
N LYS A 340 4.84 -9.17 -15.05
CA LYS A 340 4.43 -9.80 -16.31
C LYS A 340 5.14 -9.22 -17.53
N LYS A 341 5.42 -7.91 -17.53
CA LYS A 341 6.07 -7.22 -18.65
C LYS A 341 7.26 -6.40 -18.20
N LEU A 342 8.35 -6.53 -18.93
CA LEU A 342 9.55 -5.71 -18.74
C LEU A 342 9.98 -5.07 -20.06
N VAL A 343 10.14 -3.75 -20.05
CA VAL A 343 10.71 -2.97 -21.15
C VAL A 343 12.00 -2.31 -20.65
N LEU A 344 13.12 -2.62 -21.29
CA LEU A 344 14.45 -2.10 -20.96
C LEU A 344 14.99 -1.21 -22.10
N HIS A 345 15.34 0.01 -21.73
CA HIS A 345 15.89 1.07 -22.58
C HIS A 345 17.30 1.47 -22.11
N ASP A 346 18.20 0.51 -21.90
CA ASP A 346 19.60 0.79 -21.56
C ASP A 346 20.48 0.76 -22.81
N TYR A 347 20.70 1.89 -23.45
CA TYR A 347 21.58 1.96 -24.62
C TYR A 347 23.08 1.91 -24.28
N ARG A 348 23.45 1.92 -22.98
CA ARG A 348 24.83 2.16 -22.56
C ARG A 348 25.58 0.89 -22.16
N ASN A 349 24.88 -0.20 -21.81
CA ASN A 349 25.51 -1.42 -21.33
C ASN A 349 24.88 -2.69 -21.90
N SER A 350 25.69 -3.75 -22.05
CA SER A 350 25.17 -5.11 -22.19
C SER A 350 24.35 -5.45 -20.93
N PRO A 351 23.05 -5.76 -21.06
CA PRO A 351 22.18 -5.89 -19.91
C PRO A 351 22.55 -7.16 -19.14
N SER A 352 23.03 -7.01 -17.90
CA SER A 352 23.18 -8.15 -16.99
C SER A 352 21.81 -8.51 -16.41
N LEU A 353 21.06 -9.38 -17.10
CA LEU A 353 19.74 -9.79 -16.64
C LEU A 353 19.83 -10.96 -15.66
N PRO A 354 19.12 -10.90 -14.51
CA PRO A 354 19.04 -12.01 -13.58
C PRO A 354 18.02 -13.04 -14.10
N THR A 355 18.34 -13.70 -15.21
CA THR A 355 17.47 -14.66 -15.91
C THR A 355 17.10 -15.88 -15.06
N GLU A 356 17.85 -16.14 -13.98
CA GLU A 356 17.57 -17.24 -13.05
C GLU A 356 16.54 -16.90 -11.97
N SER A 357 16.16 -15.62 -11.85
CA SER A 357 15.23 -15.16 -10.82
C SER A 357 13.80 -15.63 -11.05
N ASP A 358 13.03 -15.78 -9.96
CA ASP A 358 11.61 -16.14 -10.03
C ASP A 358 10.79 -15.07 -10.76
N GLN A 359 11.22 -13.81 -10.67
CA GLN A 359 10.63 -12.69 -11.41
C GLN A 359 10.80 -12.87 -12.92
N TRP A 360 11.99 -13.24 -13.40
CA TRP A 360 12.23 -13.50 -14.82
C TRP A 360 11.38 -14.67 -15.33
N LYS A 361 11.36 -15.78 -14.57
CA LYS A 361 10.57 -16.98 -14.91
C LYS A 361 9.07 -16.70 -14.95
N GLY A 362 8.60 -15.68 -14.24
CA GLY A 362 7.21 -15.24 -14.22
C GLY A 362 6.81 -14.26 -15.32
N LEU A 363 7.78 -13.72 -16.09
CA LEU A 363 7.53 -12.79 -17.19
C LEU A 363 6.77 -13.48 -18.32
N GLU A 364 5.90 -12.70 -18.95
CA GLU A 364 5.18 -13.07 -20.17
C GLU A 364 5.67 -12.25 -21.37
N GLU A 365 6.15 -11.02 -21.13
CA GLU A 365 6.65 -10.13 -22.17
C GLU A 365 7.98 -9.47 -21.80
N PHE A 366 8.91 -9.40 -22.74
CA PHE A 366 10.21 -8.74 -22.57
C PHE A 366 10.65 -7.98 -23.82
N TYR A 367 10.94 -6.69 -23.67
CA TYR A 367 11.42 -5.85 -24.77
C TYR A 367 12.70 -5.14 -24.36
N CYS A 368 13.76 -5.28 -25.14
CA CYS A 368 15.07 -4.75 -24.81
C CYS A 368 15.73 -4.14 -26.05
N HIS A 369 16.08 -2.85 -25.96
CA HIS A 369 16.81 -2.15 -27.02
C HIS A 369 18.33 -2.24 -26.83
N SER A 370 18.78 -2.90 -25.77
CA SER A 370 20.19 -3.20 -25.51
C SER A 370 20.59 -4.49 -26.19
N SER A 371 21.86 -4.59 -26.58
CA SER A 371 22.39 -5.79 -27.24
C SER A 371 22.98 -6.78 -26.24
N PHE A 372 22.59 -8.05 -26.40
CA PHE A 372 23.19 -9.19 -25.73
C PHE A 372 24.48 -9.58 -26.46
N PRO A 373 25.47 -10.14 -25.74
CA PRO A 373 26.75 -10.51 -26.34
C PRO A 373 26.59 -11.67 -27.33
N ASP A 374 25.84 -12.72 -26.95
CA ASP A 374 25.70 -13.95 -27.71
C ASP A 374 24.29 -14.57 -27.62
N LEU A 375 23.91 -15.35 -28.63
CA LEU A 375 22.62 -16.04 -28.77
C LEU A 375 22.41 -17.04 -27.63
N GLU A 376 23.42 -17.85 -27.31
CA GLU A 376 23.29 -18.93 -26.32
C GLU A 376 23.04 -18.42 -24.90
N SER A 377 23.50 -17.21 -24.58
CA SER A 377 23.32 -16.59 -23.26
C SER A 377 21.87 -16.18 -22.96
N ILE A 378 21.09 -15.87 -24.00
CA ILE A 378 19.76 -15.26 -23.89
C ILE A 378 18.65 -16.10 -24.51
N TRP A 379 18.86 -16.67 -25.69
CA TRP A 379 17.80 -17.31 -26.48
C TRP A 379 17.08 -18.45 -25.73
N PRO A 380 17.77 -19.45 -25.14
CA PRO A 380 17.09 -20.50 -24.41
C PRO A 380 16.27 -19.98 -23.22
N LYS A 381 16.63 -18.81 -22.69
CA LYS A 381 16.03 -18.20 -21.51
C LYS A 381 14.85 -17.29 -21.83
N THR A 382 14.55 -17.07 -23.11
CA THR A 382 13.40 -16.28 -23.58
C THR A 382 12.28 -17.14 -24.14
N LEU A 383 12.50 -18.46 -24.32
CA LEU A 383 11.52 -19.37 -24.92
C LEU A 383 10.23 -19.56 -24.10
N HIS A 384 10.21 -19.15 -22.82
CA HIS A 384 8.99 -19.16 -21.99
C HIS A 384 8.11 -17.91 -22.20
N LEU A 385 8.61 -16.88 -22.86
CA LEU A 385 7.90 -15.62 -23.06
C LEU A 385 6.85 -15.75 -24.16
N LYS A 386 5.71 -15.10 -23.98
CA LYS A 386 4.68 -14.99 -25.02
C LYS A 386 5.10 -14.00 -26.10
N SER A 387 5.67 -12.86 -25.68
CA SER A 387 6.13 -11.82 -26.60
C SER A 387 7.54 -11.36 -26.24
N SER A 388 8.42 -11.20 -27.23
CA SER A 388 9.76 -10.67 -26.97
C SER A 388 10.36 -9.85 -28.11
N TYR A 389 11.20 -8.89 -27.75
CA TYR A 389 12.08 -8.13 -28.64
C TYR A 389 13.45 -7.96 -28.00
N PHE A 390 14.53 -8.32 -28.69
CA PHE A 390 15.89 -8.03 -28.24
C PHE A 390 16.91 -8.07 -29.39
N ILE A 391 18.11 -7.56 -29.10
CA ILE A 391 19.22 -7.47 -30.05
C ILE A 391 20.34 -8.41 -29.61
N ILE A 392 20.94 -9.13 -30.56
CA ILE A 392 22.12 -9.98 -30.37
C ILE A 392 23.28 -9.37 -31.16
N SER A 393 24.40 -9.16 -30.48
CA SER A 393 25.58 -8.51 -31.08
C SER A 393 26.45 -9.47 -31.88
N GLU A 394 26.46 -10.75 -31.54
CA GLU A 394 27.21 -11.75 -32.30
C GLU A 394 26.61 -11.96 -33.68
N SER A 395 27.48 -12.30 -34.64
CA SER A 395 27.03 -12.74 -35.94
C SER A 395 26.42 -14.13 -35.81
N VAL A 396 25.22 -14.31 -36.33
CA VAL A 396 24.55 -15.61 -36.42
C VAL A 396 24.62 -16.13 -37.84
N ASN A 397 24.62 -17.46 -38.00
CA ASN A 397 24.58 -18.12 -39.29
C ASN A 397 23.18 -18.68 -39.61
N THR A 398 23.01 -19.16 -40.84
CA THR A 398 21.76 -19.78 -41.32
C THR A 398 21.26 -20.90 -40.40
N GLU A 399 22.15 -21.78 -39.93
CA GLU A 399 21.80 -22.91 -39.07
C GLU A 399 21.24 -22.47 -37.71
N GLN A 400 21.84 -21.45 -37.09
CA GLN A 400 21.37 -20.88 -35.83
C GLN A 400 19.97 -20.29 -35.97
N VAL A 401 19.69 -19.58 -37.07
CA VAL A 401 18.35 -19.02 -37.33
C VAL A 401 17.31 -20.12 -37.55
N LEU A 402 17.67 -21.20 -38.25
CA LEU A 402 16.79 -22.36 -38.42
C LEU A 402 16.55 -23.10 -37.10
N ARG A 403 17.56 -23.17 -36.22
CA ARG A 403 17.39 -23.68 -34.85
C ARG A 403 16.42 -22.82 -34.05
N MET A 404 16.51 -21.49 -34.13
CA MET A 404 15.55 -20.59 -33.48
C MET A 404 14.12 -20.88 -33.94
N ARG A 405 13.91 -21.05 -35.25
CA ARG A 405 12.59 -21.46 -35.79
C ARG A 405 12.10 -22.76 -35.16
N ASP A 406 12.95 -23.77 -35.08
CA ASP A 406 12.58 -25.09 -34.54
C ASP A 406 12.29 -25.01 -33.04
N ASP A 407 13.04 -24.21 -32.29
CA ASP A 407 12.77 -23.93 -30.89
C ASP A 407 11.40 -23.25 -30.71
N VAL A 408 11.05 -22.27 -31.55
CA VAL A 408 9.73 -21.62 -31.51
C VAL A 408 8.61 -22.59 -31.88
N LEU A 409 8.82 -23.45 -32.88
CA LEU A 409 7.85 -24.50 -33.25
C LEU A 409 7.59 -25.50 -32.10
N ASN A 410 8.60 -25.77 -31.27
CA ASN A 410 8.49 -26.61 -30.09
C ASN A 410 7.89 -25.89 -28.87
N ASN A 411 7.72 -24.57 -28.94
CA ASN A 411 7.16 -23.74 -27.86
C ASN A 411 5.92 -22.96 -28.36
N PRO A 412 4.76 -23.62 -28.56
CA PRO A 412 3.56 -23.00 -29.13
C PRO A 412 2.92 -21.91 -28.25
N GLY A 413 3.41 -21.72 -27.02
CA GLY A 413 3.02 -20.61 -26.15
C GLY A 413 3.56 -19.24 -26.60
N ILE A 414 4.61 -19.23 -27.44
CA ILE A 414 5.19 -18.02 -28.02
C ILE A 414 4.21 -17.46 -29.06
N GLN A 415 3.78 -16.22 -28.87
CA GLN A 415 2.86 -15.51 -29.76
C GLN A 415 3.62 -14.66 -30.78
N GLN A 416 4.65 -13.96 -30.33
CA GLN A 416 5.48 -13.09 -31.17
C GLN A 416 6.92 -13.06 -30.62
N CYS A 417 7.91 -13.17 -31.50
CA CYS A 417 9.32 -13.04 -31.09
C CYS A 417 10.08 -12.32 -32.19
N GLU A 418 10.74 -11.24 -31.82
CA GLU A 418 11.55 -10.42 -32.70
C GLU A 418 12.97 -10.39 -32.19
N VAL A 419 13.91 -10.73 -33.06
CA VAL A 419 15.33 -10.76 -32.73
C VAL A 419 16.10 -10.03 -33.79
N HIS A 420 16.78 -8.97 -33.40
CA HIS A 420 17.79 -8.34 -34.25
C HIS A 420 19.10 -9.09 -34.09
N VAL A 421 19.70 -9.48 -35.21
CA VAL A 421 20.95 -10.22 -35.26
C VAL A 421 21.85 -9.61 -36.32
N ARG A 422 23.12 -10.00 -36.32
CA ARG A 422 24.07 -9.68 -37.38
C ARG A 422 24.29 -10.91 -38.26
N MET A 423 24.30 -10.74 -39.58
CA MET A 423 24.56 -11.83 -40.54
C MET A 423 25.36 -11.28 -41.71
N THR A 424 26.18 -12.12 -42.36
CA THR A 424 26.77 -11.72 -43.64
C THR A 424 25.71 -11.76 -44.75
N MET A 425 25.93 -11.00 -45.83
CA MET A 425 24.99 -10.99 -46.95
C MET A 425 24.81 -12.37 -47.59
N ASP A 426 25.89 -13.15 -47.73
CA ASP A 426 25.85 -14.52 -48.24
C ASP A 426 24.97 -15.44 -47.37
N GLN A 427 25.05 -15.31 -46.04
CA GLN A 427 24.20 -16.07 -45.11
C GLN A 427 22.74 -15.65 -45.18
N LEU A 428 22.48 -14.34 -45.35
CA LEU A 428 21.13 -13.83 -45.52
C LEU A 428 20.52 -14.33 -46.84
N ASP A 429 21.28 -14.36 -47.93
CA ASP A 429 20.84 -14.89 -49.22
C ASP A 429 20.59 -16.40 -49.16
N GLU A 430 21.46 -17.16 -48.50
CA GLU A 430 21.26 -18.59 -48.23
C GLU A 430 19.96 -18.82 -47.43
N LEU A 431 19.78 -18.10 -46.32
CA LEU A 431 18.59 -18.19 -45.48
C LEU A 431 17.32 -17.86 -46.27
N ASN A 432 17.34 -16.79 -47.05
CA ASN A 432 16.22 -16.39 -47.92
C ASN A 432 15.89 -17.47 -48.97
N ALA A 433 16.91 -18.07 -49.59
CA ALA A 433 16.73 -19.18 -50.52
C ALA A 433 16.08 -20.40 -49.86
N VAL A 434 16.50 -20.74 -48.63
CA VAL A 434 15.92 -21.84 -47.83
C VAL A 434 14.47 -21.55 -47.44
N LEU A 435 14.17 -20.31 -47.04
CA LEU A 435 12.82 -19.89 -46.64
C LEU A 435 11.88 -19.66 -47.83
N GLY A 436 12.43 -19.50 -49.04
CA GLY A 436 11.67 -19.06 -50.21
C GLY A 436 11.17 -17.61 -50.08
N THR A 437 11.91 -16.77 -49.35
CA THR A 437 11.61 -15.35 -49.10
C THR A 437 12.70 -14.48 -49.72
N ARG A 438 12.42 -13.18 -49.91
CA ARG A 438 13.45 -12.18 -50.25
C ARG A 438 12.96 -10.80 -49.86
N ASN A 439 13.09 -10.48 -48.56
CA ASN A 439 12.60 -9.21 -48.04
C ASN A 439 13.76 -8.23 -47.84
N THR A 440 13.54 -7.02 -48.31
CA THR A 440 14.31 -5.81 -47.96
C THR A 440 13.40 -4.86 -47.20
N PHE A 441 13.97 -3.87 -46.52
CA PHE A 441 13.21 -2.85 -45.77
C PHE A 441 12.13 -2.15 -46.62
N GLU A 442 12.37 -2.01 -47.93
CA GLU A 442 11.47 -1.31 -48.87
C GLU A 442 10.36 -2.19 -49.46
N THR A 443 10.41 -3.51 -49.24
CA THR A 443 9.48 -4.47 -49.86
C THR A 443 8.35 -4.87 -48.92
N VAL A 444 7.22 -5.31 -49.51
CA VAL A 444 6.16 -5.97 -48.75
C VAL A 444 6.71 -7.28 -48.19
N TRP A 445 6.64 -7.44 -46.86
CA TRP A 445 7.21 -8.60 -46.18
C TRP A 445 6.53 -9.91 -46.59
N ILE A 446 7.32 -10.81 -47.17
CA ILE A 446 6.97 -12.19 -47.50
C ILE A 446 7.23 -13.06 -46.27
N TRP A 447 6.18 -13.71 -45.80
CA TRP A 447 6.21 -14.58 -44.62
C TRP A 447 6.30 -16.05 -45.04
N ALA A 448 7.37 -16.73 -44.63
CA ALA A 448 7.47 -18.18 -44.68
C ALA A 448 6.54 -18.80 -43.63
N LYS A 449 5.90 -19.94 -43.95
CA LYS A 449 4.92 -20.58 -43.05
C LYS A 449 5.33 -22.01 -42.73
N PHE A 450 5.36 -22.34 -41.44
CA PHE A 450 5.80 -23.62 -40.92
C PHE A 450 4.68 -24.28 -40.11
N GLN A 451 4.54 -25.60 -40.26
CA GLN A 451 3.51 -26.38 -39.57
C GLN A 451 3.96 -26.69 -38.13
N TYR A 452 3.10 -26.45 -37.13
CA TYR A 452 3.40 -26.90 -35.77
C TYR A 452 3.38 -28.45 -35.68
N PRO A 453 4.37 -29.09 -35.04
CA PRO A 453 4.47 -30.56 -34.98
C PRO A 453 3.27 -31.26 -34.35
N HIS A 454 2.53 -30.56 -33.49
CA HIS A 454 1.39 -31.10 -32.74
C HIS A 454 0.03 -30.51 -33.16
N ASN A 455 0.01 -29.62 -34.14
CA ASN A 455 -1.22 -28.99 -34.61
C ASN A 455 -1.16 -28.73 -36.12
N GLU A 456 -1.83 -29.58 -36.91
CA GLU A 456 -1.89 -29.51 -38.37
C GLU A 456 -2.65 -28.29 -38.92
N LYS A 457 -3.38 -27.56 -38.08
CA LYS A 457 -4.17 -26.38 -38.52
C LYS A 457 -3.44 -25.07 -38.30
N GLU A 458 -2.56 -25.02 -37.31
CA GLU A 458 -1.85 -23.80 -36.92
C GLU A 458 -0.49 -23.71 -37.62
N LYS A 459 -0.14 -22.53 -38.11
CA LYS A 459 1.15 -22.30 -38.78
C LYS A 459 1.91 -21.15 -38.12
N LEU A 460 3.18 -21.38 -37.81
CA LEU A 460 4.11 -20.32 -37.46
C LEU A 460 4.46 -19.54 -38.73
N SER A 461 4.35 -18.23 -38.68
CA SER A 461 4.83 -17.34 -39.74
C SER A 461 6.18 -16.78 -39.34
N MET A 462 7.15 -16.78 -40.26
CA MET A 462 8.48 -16.23 -40.05
C MET A 462 8.83 -15.27 -41.18
N CYS A 463 9.41 -14.13 -40.84
CA CYS A 463 9.93 -13.15 -41.77
C CYS A 463 11.36 -12.79 -41.38
N VAL A 464 12.22 -12.61 -42.38
CA VAL A 464 13.60 -12.13 -42.22
C VAL A 464 13.74 -10.89 -43.08
N VAL A 465 14.22 -9.79 -42.50
CA VAL A 465 14.31 -8.48 -43.16
C VAL A 465 15.69 -7.88 -42.87
N SER A 466 16.41 -7.44 -43.91
CA SER A 466 17.60 -6.61 -43.73
C SER A 466 17.20 -5.17 -43.41
N ASN A 467 17.80 -4.58 -42.38
CA ASN A 467 17.62 -3.16 -42.04
C ASN A 467 18.56 -2.23 -42.82
N ASP A 468 19.53 -2.78 -43.54
CA ASP A 468 20.44 -1.95 -44.33
C ASP A 468 19.77 -1.48 -45.61
N VAL A 469 19.85 -0.17 -45.85
CA VAL A 469 19.59 0.39 -47.17
C VAL A 469 20.81 0.03 -48.02
N LEU A 470 20.67 -0.96 -48.88
CA LEU A 470 21.69 -1.32 -49.86
C LEU A 470 22.03 -0.06 -50.66
N HIS A 471 23.20 0.54 -50.41
CA HIS A 471 23.72 1.59 -51.27
C HIS A 471 24.25 0.91 -52.53
N ASP A 472 23.54 1.11 -53.65
CA ASP A 472 23.93 0.63 -54.98
C ASP A 472 25.38 1.04 -55.28
N GLY A 473 26.36 0.13 -55.12
CA GLY A 473 27.72 0.40 -55.60
C GLY A 473 28.89 -0.40 -55.02
N GLU A 474 28.80 -0.96 -53.81
CA GLU A 474 29.92 -1.72 -53.21
C GLU A 474 29.45 -3.10 -52.74
N GLU A 475 29.58 -4.09 -53.64
CA GLU A 475 29.40 -5.53 -53.35
C GLU A 475 30.63 -6.04 -52.59
N ASP A 476 30.78 -5.65 -51.34
CA ASP A 476 31.77 -6.26 -50.45
C ASP A 476 31.07 -7.41 -49.69
N HIS A 477 31.36 -8.65 -50.06
CA HIS A 477 30.70 -9.86 -49.53
C HIS A 477 30.92 -10.08 -48.02
N ASP A 478 31.88 -9.35 -47.43
CA ASP A 478 32.17 -9.36 -45.99
C ASP A 478 31.35 -8.34 -45.19
N VAL A 479 30.41 -7.61 -45.81
CA VAL A 479 29.52 -6.68 -45.10
C VAL A 479 28.58 -7.46 -44.17
N ILE A 480 28.73 -7.18 -42.88
CA ILE A 480 27.82 -7.66 -41.83
C ILE A 480 26.60 -6.74 -41.83
N SER A 481 25.44 -7.33 -42.10
CA SER A 481 24.16 -6.64 -42.10
C SER A 481 23.39 -6.83 -40.80
N ASP A 482 22.69 -5.79 -40.37
CA ASP A 482 21.72 -5.88 -39.28
C ASP A 482 20.40 -6.46 -39.81
N VAL A 483 20.05 -7.64 -39.33
CA VAL A 483 18.89 -8.42 -39.80
C VAL A 483 17.86 -8.56 -38.68
N LEU A 484 16.61 -8.23 -38.97
CA LEU A 484 15.47 -8.51 -38.11
C LEU A 484 14.84 -9.85 -38.48
N ILE A 485 14.74 -10.75 -37.50
CA ILE A 485 14.01 -12.01 -37.60
C ILE A 485 12.72 -11.87 -36.79
N HIS A 486 11.59 -12.11 -37.43
CA HIS A 486 10.26 -11.99 -36.83
C HIS A 486 9.52 -13.33 -36.90
N PHE A 487 9.15 -13.87 -35.74
CA PHE A 487 8.28 -15.03 -35.58
C PHE A 487 6.89 -14.60 -35.11
N LYS A 488 5.83 -15.08 -35.77
CA LYS A 488 4.43 -14.76 -35.46
C LYS A 488 3.55 -16.01 -35.45
N ALA A 489 2.92 -16.27 -34.31
CA ALA A 489 1.95 -17.35 -34.14
C ALA A 489 0.60 -17.01 -34.83
N PRO A 490 -0.23 -18.01 -35.17
CA PRO A 490 -1.47 -17.79 -35.92
C PRO A 490 -2.55 -17.02 -35.15
N ASN A 491 -2.48 -17.01 -33.82
CA ASN A 491 -3.43 -16.29 -32.95
C ASN A 491 -2.93 -14.90 -32.54
N CYS A 492 -1.83 -14.40 -33.12
CA CYS A 492 -1.34 -13.06 -32.85
C CYS A 492 -2.19 -12.05 -33.64
N ASP A 493 -3.02 -11.28 -32.93
CA ASP A 493 -3.82 -10.20 -33.53
C ASP A 493 -2.91 -9.22 -34.28
N ASP A 494 -3.24 -8.87 -35.53
CA ASP A 494 -2.48 -7.86 -36.29
C ASP A 494 -2.44 -6.48 -35.59
N LYS A 495 -3.29 -6.26 -34.59
CA LYS A 495 -3.31 -5.06 -33.76
C LYS A 495 -2.14 -5.01 -32.76
N THR A 496 -1.61 -6.14 -32.31
CA THR A 496 -0.44 -6.18 -31.41
C THR A 496 0.89 -6.06 -32.16
N SER A 497 0.93 -6.34 -33.46
CA SER A 497 2.16 -6.13 -34.27
C SER A 497 2.59 -4.66 -34.41
N ASN A 498 1.74 -3.69 -34.02
CA ASN A 498 2.12 -2.28 -33.97
C ASN A 498 2.76 -1.86 -32.63
N VAL A 499 3.14 -2.80 -31.75
CA VAL A 499 3.84 -2.47 -30.49
C VAL A 499 5.16 -1.71 -30.75
N LEU A 500 5.85 -1.95 -31.87
CA LEU A 500 7.01 -1.13 -32.29
C LEU A 500 6.66 0.29 -32.80
N VAL A 501 5.44 0.50 -33.31
CA VAL A 501 5.01 1.77 -33.93
C VAL A 501 4.15 2.62 -32.99
N HIS A 502 3.57 2.05 -31.93
CA HIS A 502 2.66 2.73 -31.00
C HIS A 502 3.18 2.93 -29.59
N PHE A 503 4.48 2.73 -29.34
CA PHE A 503 5.11 3.52 -28.30
C PHE A 503 5.36 4.94 -28.83
N ALA A 504 4.28 5.73 -28.93
CA ALA A 504 4.35 7.19 -29.06
C ALA A 504 5.23 7.86 -27.98
N PRO A 505 5.57 7.24 -26.82
CA PRO A 505 6.62 7.79 -25.96
C PRO A 505 8.04 7.62 -26.50
N ILE A 506 8.36 6.72 -27.45
CA ILE A 506 9.76 6.49 -27.84
C ILE A 506 10.36 7.71 -28.56
N HIS A 507 9.62 8.31 -29.49
CA HIS A 507 10.07 9.52 -30.18
C HIS A 507 9.96 10.76 -29.28
N GLU A 508 8.82 10.95 -28.59
CA GLU A 508 8.64 12.10 -27.69
C GLU A 508 9.64 12.10 -26.53
N TRP A 509 10.04 10.93 -26.00
CA TRP A 509 10.99 10.85 -24.89
C TRP A 509 12.42 10.67 -25.34
N GLY A 510 12.67 10.10 -26.52
CA GLY A 510 13.95 10.21 -27.22
C GLY A 510 14.30 11.67 -27.44
N GLU A 511 13.38 12.44 -28.03
CA GLU A 511 13.50 13.90 -28.18
C GLU A 511 13.62 14.63 -26.84
N ARG A 512 12.94 14.16 -25.78
CA ARG A 512 13.03 14.77 -24.44
C ARG A 512 14.36 14.47 -23.75
N LEU A 513 14.90 13.26 -23.91
CA LEU A 513 16.21 12.88 -23.42
C LEU A 513 17.29 13.60 -24.22
N GLU A 514 17.18 13.64 -25.55
CA GLU A 514 18.04 14.45 -26.42
C GLU A 514 17.96 15.93 -26.06
N GLN A 515 16.79 16.53 -25.82
CA GLN A 515 16.68 17.90 -25.29
C GLN A 515 17.34 18.04 -23.92
N ILE A 516 17.23 17.07 -23.02
CA ILE A 516 17.93 17.09 -21.73
C ILE A 516 19.44 17.02 -21.93
N TYR A 517 19.92 16.27 -22.93
CA TYR A 517 21.35 16.16 -23.29
C TYR A 517 21.87 17.39 -24.04
N GLU A 518 21.11 17.96 -24.96
CA GLU A 518 21.44 19.18 -25.70
C GLU A 518 21.51 20.38 -24.76
N ASN A 519 20.63 20.46 -23.75
CA ASN A 519 20.71 21.48 -22.70
C ASN A 519 21.92 21.30 -21.73
N ARG A 520 22.70 20.20 -21.85
CA ARG A 520 23.97 20.00 -21.11
C ARG A 520 25.19 20.64 -21.79
N ASN A 521 25.11 20.85 -23.11
CA ASN A 521 26.19 21.43 -23.93
C ASN A 521 25.91 22.91 -24.22
#